data_AF-A0A5N5J3K8-F1
#
_entry.id   AF-A0A5N5J3K8-F1
#
_cell.length_a   1.000
_cell.length_b   1.000
_cell.length_c   1.000
_cell.angle_alpha   90.00
_cell.angle_beta   90.00
_cell.angle_gamma   90.00
#
_symmetry.space_group_name_H-M   'P 1'
#
loop_
_entity.id
_entity.type
_entity.pdbx_description
1 polymer ?
#
loop_
_entity_poly.entity_id
_entity_poly.type
_entity_poly.pdbx_seq_one_letter_code
_entity_poly.pdbx_strand_id
1 'polypeptide(L)' 'MFTEMGMAENISIPVNVGVVLDLDSDLDGKIALSCIEMALSDFYATHGDYRTRLVLNTRDSMKDVVGAAAAGLEYV' A
#
# COMPACT_ATOMS: atom_id res chain seq x y z
N MET A 1 32.73 19.39 -11.03
CA MET A 1 31.50 20.11 -10.62
C MET A 1 30.69 19.17 -9.77
N PHE A 2 30.49 19.49 -8.50
CA PHE A 2 29.62 18.75 -7.61
C PHE A 2 28.19 19.24 -7.88
N THR A 3 27.32 18.40 -8.42
CA THR A 3 25.90 18.71 -8.50
C THR A 3 25.31 18.55 -7.12
N GLU A 4 25.12 19.66 -6.42
CA GLU A 4 24.14 19.79 -5.35
C GLU A 4 22.76 19.44 -5.93
N MET A 5 22.31 18.21 -5.70
CA MET A 5 20.90 17.89 -5.86
C MET A 5 20.25 18.28 -4.53
N GLY A 6 19.78 19.53 -4.48
CA GLY A 6 18.99 20.02 -3.35
C GLY A 6 17.88 19.01 -3.08
N MET A 7 17.85 18.49 -1.85
CA MET A 7 16.77 17.64 -1.38
C MET A 7 15.50 18.52 -1.38
N ALA A 8 14.74 18.48 -2.47
CA ALA A 8 13.40 18.98 -2.46
C ALA A 8 12.66 18.20 -1.37
N GLU A 9 12.19 18.90 -0.34
CA GLU A 9 11.23 18.37 0.63
C GLU A 9 10.05 17.85 -0.19
N ASN A 10 10.05 16.57 -0.54
CA ASN A 10 9.00 15.97 -1.34
C ASN A 10 7.79 15.80 -0.41
N ILE A 11 7.05 16.89 -0.22
CA ILE A 11 5.83 16.90 0.60
C ILE A 11 4.83 15.96 -0.07
N SER A 12 4.86 14.71 0.40
CA SER A 12 3.93 13.68 -0.05
C SER A 12 2.65 13.74 0.76
N ILE A 13 1.52 13.87 0.09
CA ILE A 13 0.18 13.78 0.66
C ILE A 13 -0.15 12.30 0.80
N PRO A 14 -0.26 11.75 2.03
CA PRO A 14 -0.61 10.35 2.22
C PRO A 14 -2.07 10.11 1.83
N VAL A 15 -2.33 9.02 1.13
CA VAL A 15 -3.67 8.53 0.79
C VAL A 15 -3.81 7.14 1.41
N ASN A 16 -4.55 7.05 2.51
CA ASN A 16 -4.75 5.79 3.22
C ASN A 16 -5.69 4.87 2.45
N VAL A 17 -5.26 3.62 2.24
CA VAL A 17 -6.06 2.59 1.58
C VAL A 17 -6.07 1.34 2.46
N GLY A 18 -7.27 0.88 2.83
CA GLY A 18 -7.44 -0.40 3.52
C GLY A 18 -7.36 -1.56 2.53
N VAL A 19 -6.57 -2.58 2.85
CA VAL A 19 -6.46 -3.82 2.07
C VAL A 19 -6.76 -4.99 2.99
N VAL A 20 -7.85 -5.71 2.73
CA VAL A 20 -8.25 -6.88 3.51
C VAL A 20 -8.13 -8.12 2.63
N LEU A 21 -7.24 -9.02 3.00
CA LEU A 21 -6.95 -10.26 2.26
C LEU A 21 -6.85 -11.42 3.25
N ASP A 22 -7.07 -12.64 2.80
CA ASP A 22 -6.72 -13.83 3.57
C ASP A 22 -5.22 -14.06 3.50
N LEU A 23 -4.49 -13.63 4.52
CA LEU A 23 -3.03 -13.75 4.59
C LEU A 23 -2.59 -15.06 5.25
N ASP A 24 -3.54 -15.82 5.79
CA ASP A 24 -3.32 -17.10 6.44
C ASP A 24 -3.48 -18.30 5.48
N SER A 25 -4.11 -18.12 4.32
CA SER A 25 -4.00 -19.11 3.23
C SER A 25 -2.60 -19.12 2.59
N ASP A 26 -2.13 -20.32 2.27
CA ASP A 26 -0.73 -20.61 1.96
C ASP A 26 -0.14 -19.81 0.78
N LEU A 27 -0.96 -19.26 -0.13
CA LEU A 27 -0.45 -18.64 -1.36
C LEU A 27 -1.21 -17.38 -1.83
N ASP A 28 -2.54 -17.43 -1.90
CA ASP A 28 -3.31 -16.47 -2.72
C ASP A 28 -3.27 -15.03 -2.19
N GLY A 29 -3.53 -14.82 -0.90
CA GLY A 29 -3.53 -13.46 -0.33
C GLY A 29 -2.14 -12.84 -0.26
N LYS A 30 -1.09 -13.64 -0.01
CA LYS A 30 0.31 -13.17 -0.01
C LYS A 30 0.76 -12.79 -1.42
N ILE A 31 0.45 -13.61 -2.43
CA ILE A 31 0.75 -13.29 -3.83
C ILE A 31 0.03 -12.00 -4.23
N ALA A 32 -1.26 -11.89 -3.91
CA ALA A 32 -2.04 -10.70 -4.22
C ALA A 32 -1.42 -9.44 -3.59
N LEU A 33 -1.03 -9.51 -2.31
CA LEU A 33 -0.39 -8.39 -1.63
C LEU A 33 0.95 -8.01 -2.27
N SER A 34 1.82 -8.97 -2.55
CA SER A 34 3.10 -8.71 -3.21
C SER A 34 2.92 -8.09 -4.61
N CYS A 35 1.92 -8.53 -5.37
CA CYS A 35 1.60 -7.92 -6.66
C CYS A 35 1.17 -6.45 -6.53
N ILE A 36 0.38 -6.12 -5.50
CA ILE A 36 -0.03 -4.74 -5.22
C ILE A 36 1.18 -3.89 -4.85
N GLU A 37 2.05 -4.37 -3.97
CA GLU A 37 3.27 -3.66 -3.55
C GLU A 37 4.24 -3.43 -4.71
N MET A 38 4.45 -4.44 -5.57
CA MET A 38 5.28 -4.29 -6.77
C MET A 38 4.69 -3.28 -7.75
N ALA A 39 3.40 -3.37 -8.06
CA ALA A 39 2.74 -2.41 -8.95
C ALA A 39 2.83 -0.99 -8.41
N LEU A 40 2.74 -0.80 -7.08
CA LEU A 40 2.87 0.49 -6.43
C LEU A 40 4.29 1.04 -6.53
N SER A 41 5.28 0.19 -6.32
CA SER A 41 6.69 0.52 -6.49
C SER A 41 6.98 0.95 -7.93
N ASP A 42 6.55 0.18 -8.92
CA ASP A 42 6.73 0.48 -10.34
C ASP A 42 6.02 1.78 -10.76
N PHE A 43 4.81 2.00 -10.23
CA PHE A 43 4.05 3.23 -10.47
C PHE A 43 4.80 4.47 -9.96
N TYR A 44 5.32 4.43 -8.73
CA TYR A 44 6.02 5.58 -8.17
C TYR A 44 7.47 5.74 -8.66
N ALA A 45 8.09 4.66 -9.14
CA ALA A 45 9.39 4.73 -9.82
C ALA A 45 9.27 5.46 -11.16
N THR A 46 8.14 5.27 -11.87
CA THR A 46 7.84 5.96 -13.14
C THR A 46 7.24 7.35 -12.93
N HIS A 47 6.55 7.60 -11.82
CA HIS A 47 5.88 8.85 -11.49
C HIS A 47 6.42 9.48 -10.20
N GLY A 48 7.74 9.73 -10.14
CA GLY A 48 8.42 10.25 -8.96
C GLY A 48 7.87 11.60 -8.45
N ASP A 49 7.36 12.42 -9.37
CA ASP A 49 6.83 13.77 -9.12
C ASP A 49 5.39 13.76 -8.58
N TYR A 50 4.76 12.58 -8.47
CA TYR A 50 3.45 12.47 -7.85
C TYR A 50 3.55 12.80 -6.37
N ARG A 51 2.83 13.85 -6.00
CA ARG A 51 2.76 14.33 -4.61
C ARG A 51 1.90 13.45 -3.74
N THR A 52 0.98 12.65 -4.28
CA THR A 52 0.19 11.71 -3.48
C THR A 52 0.94 10.40 -3.31
N ARG A 53 0.95 9.84 -2.09
CA ARG A 53 1.52 8.52 -1.81
C ARG A 53 0.49 7.65 -1.13
N LEU A 54 0.14 6.55 -1.79
CA LEU A 54 -0.75 5.53 -1.24
C LEU A 54 -0.07 4.85 -0.06
N VAL A 55 -0.76 4.79 1.08
CA VAL A 55 -0.35 4.08 2.28
C VAL A 55 -1.29 2.89 2.42
N LEU A 56 -0.75 1.70 2.15
CA LEU A 56 -1.50 0.45 2.26
C LEU A 56 -1.57 0.04 3.72
N ASN A 57 -2.79 -0.08 4.24
CA ASN A 57 -3.06 -0.58 5.57
C ASN A 57 -3.65 -1.99 5.43
N THR A 58 -2.78 -2.99 5.54
CA THR A 58 -3.13 -4.39 5.31
C THR A 58 -3.70 -5.03 6.58
N ARG A 59 -4.77 -5.81 6.43
CA ARG A 59 -5.36 -6.62 7.49
C ARG A 59 -5.66 -8.02 6.98
N ASP A 60 -5.44 -8.99 7.84
CA ASP A 60 -5.81 -10.37 7.57
C ASP A 60 -7.32 -10.57 7.81
N SER A 61 -8.01 -11.17 6.85
CA SER A 61 -9.41 -11.57 6.99
C SER A 61 -9.59 -12.79 7.89
N MET A 62 -8.52 -13.55 8.17
CA MET A 62 -8.55 -14.78 8.98
C MET A 62 -9.57 -15.81 8.45
N LYS A 63 -9.85 -15.81 7.14
CA LYS A 63 -10.90 -16.61 6.47
C LYS A 63 -12.31 -16.39 7.04
N ASP A 64 -12.52 -15.32 7.78
CA ASP A 64 -13.79 -14.97 8.40
C ASP A 64 -14.39 -13.73 7.75
N VAL A 65 -15.61 -13.86 7.24
CA VAL A 65 -16.36 -12.75 6.64
C VAL A 65 -16.70 -11.66 7.66
N VAL A 66 -16.86 -12.03 8.95
CA VAL A 66 -17.10 -11.07 10.03
C VAL A 66 -15.81 -10.36 10.39
N GLY A 67 -14.70 -11.09 10.50
CA GLY A 67 -13.35 -10.53 10.65
C GLY A 67 -12.99 -9.56 9.53
N ALA A 68 -13.28 -9.91 8.28
CA ALA A 68 -13.06 -9.05 7.11
C ALA A 68 -13.90 -7.77 7.16
N ALA A 69 -15.19 -7.88 7.51
CA ALA A 69 -16.09 -6.73 7.63
C ALA A 69 -15.67 -5.79 8.78
N ALA A 70 -15.25 -6.35 9.91
CA ALA A 70 -14.73 -5.59 11.05
C ALA A 70 -13.43 -4.85 10.70
N ALA A 71 -12.51 -5.52 10.00
CA ALA A 71 -11.29 -4.90 9.50
C ALA A 71 -11.58 -3.75 8.52
N GLY A 72 -12.63 -3.86 7.70
CA GLY A 72 -13.08 -2.78 6.83
C GLY A 72 -13.68 -1.58 7.58
N LEU A 73 -14.38 -1.84 8.69
CA LEU A 73 -15.00 -0.78 9.52
C LEU A 73 -13.96 0.07 10.27
N GLU A 74 -12.79 -0.49 10.61
CA GLU A 74 -11.70 0.23 11.29
C GLU A 74 -11.09 1.37 10.43
N TYR A 75 -11.32 1.36 9.11
CA TYR A 75 -10.80 2.34 8.17
C TYR A 75 -11.84 3.35 7.64
N VAL A 76 -13.07 3.37 8.19
CA VAL A 76 -14.14 4.34 7.84
C VAL A 76 -14.14 5.53 8.81
#